data_AF-A0A7S0NHX9-F1
#
_entry.id   AF-A0A7S0NHX9-F1
#
_cell.length_a   1.000
_cell.length_b   1.000
_cell.length_c   1.000
_cell.angle_alpha   90.00
_cell.angle_beta   90.00
_cell.angle_gamma   90.00
#
_symmetry.space_group_name_H-M   'P 1'
#
loop_
_entity.id
_entity.type
_entity.pdbx_description
1 polymer ?
#
loop_
_entity_poly.entity_id
_entity_poly.type
_entity_poly.pdbx_seq_one_letter_code
_entity_poly.pdbx_strand_id
1 'polypeptide(L)'
;MAIQQDIRIKESEIDSIMNPIEEVYGLLTRYEVKVPKEETDVVAELRGNWTTMNALAVSVGENLQRLQAGFKRDLVAQVKVFVVDAQEFRKDWDANGPMVDGLAPAEAVERLKDFQTKFAPRKAKWDNFSSGEALFGLPVTLYPELEKTEKEIEFLDKLYSLWTNVTQTIGGYVDILWTEVRENIDVMTETVTSFQAQCKKLPKAMRDWPAYVDLRKKIDDFLEMLPLIQMLAAPAMRPRHWTRFQEITGSELDMAEDTFKLQNVTECSILKHYEDIEECAAGAVKEEQVEMKLKQVDGDWEDLIFVFNEFKQHGRVVLDMVATAELIEKLEDTSMALGGMATNRYSAPFKGKVQDWITKMATIEEIINMWLNVQNMWMYMEAVFSGGDIVKQLPSEAKRFKNIDKQFVKMAKVAADVQNVVEVCCDSKMMMEVLPVLTEQLELCQ
;
A
#
# COMPACT_ATOMS: atom_id res chain seq x y z
N MET A 1 9.06 -58.26 24.71
CA MET A 1 8.50 -58.81 25.97
C MET A 1 6.97 -58.86 25.95
N ALA A 2 6.25 -57.78 25.62
CA ALA A 2 4.78 -57.79 25.52
C ALA A 2 4.23 -58.88 24.58
N ILE A 3 4.73 -58.96 23.35
CA ILE A 3 4.29 -59.95 22.35
C ILE A 3 4.54 -61.40 22.81
N GLN A 4 5.65 -61.69 23.51
CA GLN A 4 5.92 -63.05 24.02
C GLN A 4 4.99 -63.42 25.18
N GLN A 5 4.57 -62.44 25.99
CA GLN A 5 3.58 -62.64 27.02
C GLN A 5 2.20 -62.90 26.40
N ASP A 6 1.83 -62.13 25.38
CA ASP A 6 0.56 -62.31 24.65
C ASP A 6 0.50 -63.67 23.94
N ILE A 7 1.62 -64.12 23.34
CA ILE A 7 1.73 -65.45 22.74
C ILE A 7 1.47 -66.54 23.79
N ARG A 8 2.08 -66.45 24.97
CA ARG A 8 1.87 -67.43 26.06
C ARG A 8 0.44 -67.44 26.59
N ILE A 9 -0.19 -66.28 26.68
CA ILE A 9 -1.61 -66.18 27.05
C ILE A 9 -2.47 -66.85 25.99
N LYS A 10 -2.21 -66.59 24.70
CA LYS A 10 -2.93 -67.22 23.59
C LYS A 10 -2.71 -68.72 23.51
N GLU A 11 -1.50 -69.19 23.79
CA GLU A 11 -1.19 -70.62 23.89
C GLU A 11 -2.10 -71.30 24.93
N SER A 12 -2.18 -70.71 26.14
CA SER A 12 -3.04 -71.22 27.21
C SER A 12 -4.54 -71.12 26.90
N GLU A 13 -4.98 -70.06 26.22
CA GLU A 13 -6.38 -69.91 25.80
C GLU A 13 -6.79 -70.97 24.78
N ILE A 14 -5.93 -71.22 23.79
CA ILE A 14 -6.18 -72.20 22.73
C ILE A 14 -6.20 -73.62 23.32
N ASP A 15 -5.28 -73.96 24.21
CA ASP A 15 -5.29 -75.25 24.91
C ASP A 15 -6.57 -75.46 25.73
N SER A 16 -7.07 -74.41 26.38
CA SER A 16 -8.32 -74.45 27.16
C SER A 16 -9.55 -74.69 26.28
N ILE A 17 -9.53 -74.25 25.02
CA ILE A 17 -10.62 -74.47 24.04
C ILE A 17 -10.50 -75.85 23.37
N MET A 18 -9.29 -76.33 23.11
CA MET A 18 -9.07 -77.62 22.45
C MET A 18 -9.44 -78.81 23.34
N ASN A 19 -9.16 -78.74 24.64
CA ASN A 19 -9.40 -79.87 25.56
C ASN A 19 -10.89 -80.31 25.60
N PRO A 20 -11.88 -79.41 25.79
CA PRO A 20 -13.29 -79.79 25.76
C PRO A 20 -13.74 -80.37 24.41
N ILE A 21 -13.18 -79.88 23.30
CA ILE A 21 -13.51 -80.40 21.96
C ILE A 21 -13.06 -81.86 21.88
N GLU A 22 -11.81 -82.16 22.22
CA GLU A 22 -11.32 -83.55 22.20
C GLU A 22 -12.08 -84.46 23.16
N GLU A 23 -12.45 -83.97 24.35
CA GLU A 23 -13.27 -84.72 25.31
C GLU A 23 -14.67 -85.04 24.76
N VAL A 24 -15.33 -84.07 24.14
CA VAL A 24 -16.67 -84.25 23.54
C VAL A 24 -16.61 -85.24 22.39
N TYR A 25 -15.65 -85.12 21.46
CA TYR A 25 -15.52 -86.10 20.36
C TYR A 25 -15.06 -87.47 20.86
N GLY A 26 -14.28 -87.53 21.94
CA GLY A 26 -13.96 -88.77 22.65
C GLY A 26 -15.20 -89.46 23.24
N LEU A 27 -16.13 -88.70 23.82
CA LEU A 27 -17.43 -89.20 24.29
C LEU A 27 -18.32 -89.65 23.13
N LEU A 28 -18.42 -88.87 22.05
CA LEU A 28 -19.19 -89.24 20.86
C LEU A 28 -18.70 -90.56 20.26
N THR A 29 -17.38 -90.75 20.22
CA THR A 29 -16.76 -92.02 19.79
C THR A 29 -17.10 -93.16 20.74
N ARG A 30 -17.02 -92.94 22.06
CA ARG A 30 -17.32 -93.96 23.08
C ARG A 30 -18.78 -94.43 23.08
N TYR A 31 -19.72 -93.55 22.74
CA TYR A 31 -21.15 -93.85 22.64
C TYR A 31 -21.61 -94.18 21.21
N GLU A 32 -20.68 -94.44 20.29
CA GLU A 32 -20.93 -94.86 18.89
C GLU A 32 -21.83 -93.91 18.09
N VAL A 33 -21.78 -92.60 18.39
CA VAL A 33 -22.53 -91.58 17.65
C VAL A 33 -21.90 -91.38 16.27
N LYS A 34 -22.70 -91.44 15.20
CA LYS A 34 -22.21 -91.23 13.84
C LYS A 34 -21.84 -89.77 13.60
N VAL A 35 -20.55 -89.49 13.49
CA VAL A 35 -19.98 -88.20 13.11
C VAL A 35 -19.35 -88.32 11.70
N PRO A 36 -19.45 -87.31 10.83
CA PRO A 36 -18.77 -87.31 9.55
C PRO A 36 -17.26 -87.55 9.68
N LYS A 37 -16.70 -88.40 8.81
CA LYS A 37 -15.28 -88.77 8.88
C LYS A 37 -14.35 -87.56 8.72
N GLU A 38 -14.70 -86.64 7.84
CA GLU A 38 -13.95 -85.39 7.62
C GLU A 38 -13.80 -84.58 8.91
N GLU A 39 -14.83 -84.56 9.76
CA GLU A 39 -14.84 -83.84 11.03
C GLU A 39 -14.00 -84.55 12.09
N THR A 40 -14.09 -85.89 12.16
CA THR A 40 -13.25 -86.68 13.08
C THR A 40 -11.78 -86.63 12.71
N ASP A 41 -11.45 -86.59 11.41
CA ASP A 41 -10.08 -86.48 10.91
C ASP A 41 -9.49 -85.11 11.30
N VAL A 42 -10.26 -84.01 11.15
CA VAL A 42 -9.83 -82.67 11.58
C VAL A 42 -9.57 -82.58 13.09
N VAL A 43 -10.44 -83.17 13.92
CA VAL A 43 -10.25 -83.19 15.39
C VAL A 43 -9.03 -84.04 15.77
N ALA A 44 -8.80 -85.17 15.09
CA ALA A 44 -7.63 -86.02 15.33
C ALA A 44 -6.29 -85.34 14.98
N GLU A 45 -6.29 -84.50 13.95
CA GLU A 45 -5.11 -83.73 13.53
C GLU A 45 -4.87 -82.46 14.37
N LEU A 46 -5.91 -81.94 15.03
CA LEU A 46 -5.88 -80.66 15.76
C LEU A 46 -4.71 -80.58 16.76
N ARG A 47 -4.54 -81.61 17.61
CA ARG A 47 -3.45 -81.67 18.59
C ARG A 47 -2.09 -81.76 17.93
N GLY A 48 -1.97 -82.52 16.85
CA GLY A 48 -0.73 -82.68 16.10
C GLY A 48 -0.28 -81.37 15.44
N ASN A 49 -1.22 -80.66 14.81
CA ASN A 49 -0.98 -79.36 14.18
C ASN A 49 -0.62 -78.29 15.22
N TRP A 50 -1.32 -78.26 16.36
CA TRP A 50 -1.03 -77.34 17.46
C TRP A 50 0.35 -77.59 18.09
N THR A 51 0.70 -78.87 18.33
CA THR A 51 2.02 -79.25 18.85
C THR A 51 3.13 -78.84 17.88
N THR A 52 2.91 -79.03 16.57
CA THR A 52 3.86 -78.63 15.52
C THR A 52 4.03 -77.10 15.47
N MET A 53 2.92 -76.35 15.58
CA MET A 53 2.95 -74.89 15.63
C MET A 53 3.71 -74.37 16.86
N ASN A 54 3.48 -74.93 18.04
CA ASN A 54 4.21 -74.56 19.26
C ASN A 54 5.70 -74.90 19.16
N ALA A 55 6.05 -76.08 18.61
CA ALA A 55 7.44 -76.44 18.37
C ALA A 55 8.13 -75.47 17.39
N LEU A 56 7.43 -75.05 16.33
CA LEU A 56 7.92 -74.04 15.40
C LEU A 56 8.10 -72.68 16.09
N ALA A 57 7.13 -72.25 16.91
CA ALA A 57 7.21 -70.99 17.65
C ALA A 57 8.41 -70.96 18.62
N VAL A 58 8.66 -72.07 19.33
CA VAL A 58 9.84 -72.23 20.19
C VAL A 58 11.12 -72.17 19.36
N SER A 59 11.21 -72.92 18.27
CA SER A 59 12.39 -72.95 17.39
C SER A 59 12.71 -71.57 16.79
N VAL A 60 11.68 -70.83 16.33
CA VAL A 60 11.83 -69.46 15.83
C VAL A 60 12.26 -68.53 16.97
N GLY A 61 11.71 -68.68 18.17
CA GLY A 61 12.09 -67.91 19.36
C GLY A 61 13.56 -68.11 19.75
N GLU A 62 14.04 -69.35 19.79
CA GLU A 62 15.44 -69.69 20.06
C GLU A 62 16.38 -69.13 18.98
N ASN A 63 16.00 -69.24 17.71
CA ASN A 63 16.78 -68.68 16.61
C ASN A 63 16.84 -67.14 16.70
N LEU A 64 15.74 -66.47 17.04
CA LEU A 64 15.70 -65.03 17.26
C LEU A 64 16.62 -64.61 18.42
N GLN A 65 16.58 -65.32 19.55
CA GLN A 65 17.48 -65.07 20.68
C GLN A 65 18.95 -65.21 20.28
N ARG A 66 19.28 -66.24 19.48
CA ARG A 66 20.64 -66.44 18.96
C ARG A 66 21.10 -65.29 18.07
N LEU A 67 20.24 -64.82 17.16
CA LEU A 67 20.55 -63.71 16.26
C LEU A 67 20.58 -62.34 16.96
N GLN A 68 19.81 -62.18 18.04
CA GLN A 68 19.66 -60.95 18.80
C GLN A 68 21.01 -60.39 19.27
N ALA A 69 21.92 -61.25 19.72
CA ALA A 69 23.25 -60.84 20.18
C ALA A 69 24.09 -60.22 19.06
N GLY A 70 24.01 -60.76 17.84
CA GLY A 70 24.69 -60.23 16.66
C GLY A 70 24.14 -58.86 16.28
N PHE A 71 22.83 -58.76 16.08
CA PHE A 71 22.17 -57.48 15.74
C PHE A 71 22.40 -56.39 16.78
N LYS A 72 22.37 -56.74 18.07
CA LYS A 72 22.66 -55.81 19.16
C LYS A 72 24.11 -55.31 19.09
N ARG A 73 25.08 -56.20 18.84
CA ARG A 73 26.49 -55.81 18.70
C ARG A 73 26.70 -54.90 17.50
N ASP A 74 26.09 -55.23 16.36
CA ASP A 74 26.20 -54.45 15.13
C ASP A 74 25.57 -53.06 15.28
N LEU A 75 24.41 -52.98 15.94
CA LEU A 75 23.76 -51.70 16.27
C LEU A 75 24.68 -50.81 17.12
N VAL A 76 25.24 -51.34 18.21
CA VAL A 76 26.14 -50.58 19.09
C VAL A 76 27.39 -50.11 18.36
N ALA A 77 27.93 -50.93 17.44
CA ALA A 77 29.07 -50.54 16.61
C ALA A 77 28.70 -49.40 15.64
N GLN A 78 27.55 -49.50 14.97
CA GLN A 78 27.06 -48.48 14.03
C GLN A 78 26.73 -47.16 14.72
N VAL A 79 26.10 -47.20 15.90
CA VAL A 79 25.82 -46.01 16.73
C VAL A 79 27.11 -45.25 17.04
N LYS A 80 28.19 -45.95 17.45
CA LYS A 80 29.49 -45.30 17.73
C LYS A 80 30.06 -44.59 16.51
N VAL A 81 29.97 -45.19 15.33
CA VAL A 81 30.42 -44.56 14.07
C VAL A 81 29.54 -43.36 13.73
N PHE A 82 28.23 -43.48 13.94
CA PHE A 82 27.29 -42.42 13.63
C PHE A 82 27.43 -41.20 14.56
N VAL A 83 27.83 -41.38 15.82
CA VAL A 83 28.18 -40.26 16.70
C VAL A 83 29.32 -39.41 16.11
N VAL A 84 30.33 -40.05 15.50
CA VAL A 84 31.44 -39.34 14.84
C VAL A 84 30.94 -38.63 13.57
N ASP A 85 30.16 -39.31 12.73
CA ASP A 85 29.55 -38.70 11.53
C ASP A 85 28.68 -37.47 11.87
N ALA A 86 27.92 -37.53 12.97
CA ALA A 86 27.12 -36.41 13.45
C ALA A 86 27.99 -35.18 13.81
N GLN A 87 29.12 -35.40 14.48
CA GLN A 87 30.06 -34.34 14.84
C GLN A 87 30.78 -33.77 13.61
N GLU A 88 31.17 -34.62 12.66
CA GLU A 88 31.80 -34.19 11.41
C GLU A 88 30.82 -33.38 10.55
N PHE A 89 29.57 -33.84 10.45
CA PHE A 89 28.52 -33.11 9.74
C PHE A 89 28.27 -31.73 10.36
N ARG A 90 28.27 -31.62 11.69
CA ARG A 90 28.14 -30.32 12.37
C ARG A 90 29.30 -29.39 12.05
N LYS A 91 30.54 -29.89 12.05
CA LYS A 91 31.71 -29.09 11.68
C LYS A 91 31.62 -28.58 10.24
N ASP A 92 31.15 -29.43 9.32
CA ASP A 92 30.91 -29.03 7.92
C ASP A 92 29.80 -27.96 7.83
N TRP A 93 28.71 -28.12 8.59
CA TRP A 93 27.63 -27.13 8.67
C TRP A 93 28.11 -25.77 9.18
N ASP A 94 28.90 -25.74 10.26
CA ASP A 94 29.39 -24.47 10.82
C ASP A 94 30.43 -23.81 9.89
N ALA A 95 31.21 -24.58 9.12
CA ALA A 95 32.25 -24.05 8.23
C ALA A 95 31.75 -23.67 6.82
N ASN A 96 30.79 -24.44 6.28
CA ASN A 96 30.36 -24.35 4.88
C ASN A 96 28.85 -24.12 4.71
N GLY A 97 28.10 -24.05 5.81
CA GLY A 97 26.65 -23.91 5.79
C GLY A 97 26.14 -22.54 5.28
N PRO A 98 24.82 -22.34 5.35
CA PRO A 98 24.14 -21.16 4.82
C PRO A 98 24.25 -19.90 5.71
N MET A 99 24.92 -20.00 6.86
CA MET A 99 25.15 -18.90 7.80
C MET A 99 26.58 -18.33 7.74
N VAL A 100 27.42 -18.83 6.84
CA VAL A 100 28.77 -18.30 6.67
C VAL A 100 28.71 -16.82 6.26
N ASP A 101 29.55 -16.00 6.87
CA ASP A 101 29.56 -14.56 6.64
C ASP A 101 29.89 -14.22 5.16
N GLY A 102 29.22 -13.18 4.65
CA GLY A 102 29.50 -12.65 3.32
C GLY A 102 28.84 -13.39 2.15
N LEU A 103 27.95 -14.36 2.42
CA LEU A 103 27.21 -15.05 1.37
C LEU A 103 26.12 -14.18 0.75
N ALA A 104 25.97 -14.28 -0.57
CA ALA A 104 24.79 -13.76 -1.24
C ALA A 104 23.55 -14.58 -0.81
N PRO A 105 22.36 -13.97 -0.66
CA PRO A 105 21.16 -14.67 -0.23
C PRO A 105 20.79 -15.88 -1.11
N ALA A 106 20.98 -15.78 -2.43
CA ALA A 106 20.73 -16.88 -3.36
C ALA A 106 21.67 -18.07 -3.14
N GLU A 107 22.95 -17.80 -2.84
CA GLU A 107 23.94 -18.83 -2.54
C GLU A 107 23.63 -19.49 -1.19
N ALA A 108 23.18 -18.72 -0.19
CA ALA A 108 22.79 -19.26 1.10
C ALA A 108 21.57 -20.20 1.00
N VAL A 109 20.60 -19.90 0.14
CA VAL A 109 19.47 -20.79 -0.18
C VAL A 109 19.96 -22.10 -0.80
N GLU A 110 20.90 -22.03 -1.76
CA GLU A 110 21.46 -23.22 -2.41
C GLU A 110 22.22 -24.10 -1.41
N ARG A 111 23.08 -23.49 -0.59
CA ARG A 111 23.80 -24.21 0.48
C ARG A 111 22.84 -24.85 1.49
N LEU A 112 21.76 -24.16 1.87
CA LEU A 112 20.75 -24.74 2.76
C LEU A 112 20.15 -26.00 2.15
N LYS A 113 19.78 -25.96 0.87
CA LYS A 113 19.19 -27.11 0.15
C LYS A 113 20.15 -28.30 0.06
N ASP A 114 21.43 -28.03 -0.18
CA ASP A 114 22.47 -29.06 -0.19
C ASP A 114 22.60 -29.73 1.19
N PHE A 115 22.68 -28.93 2.25
CA PHE A 115 22.77 -29.45 3.61
C PHE A 115 21.49 -30.15 4.08
N GLN A 116 20.30 -29.71 3.66
CA GLN A 116 19.04 -30.43 3.87
C GLN A 116 19.09 -31.82 3.25
N THR A 117 19.59 -31.93 2.01
CA THR A 117 19.75 -33.21 1.30
C THR A 117 20.76 -34.12 2.01
N LYS A 118 21.86 -33.56 2.53
CA LYS A 118 22.85 -34.29 3.33
C LYS A 118 22.33 -34.68 4.72
N PHE A 119 21.43 -33.89 5.32
CA PHE A 119 20.86 -34.13 6.65
C PHE A 119 19.78 -35.22 6.63
N ALA A 120 18.93 -35.27 5.61
CA ALA A 120 17.84 -36.24 5.48
C ALA A 120 18.24 -37.72 5.75
N PRO A 121 19.30 -38.28 5.12
CA PRO A 121 19.72 -39.66 5.41
C PRO A 121 20.26 -39.83 6.83
N ARG A 122 20.84 -38.79 7.43
CA ARG A 122 21.31 -38.82 8.82
C ARG A 122 20.15 -38.80 9.80
N LYS A 123 19.10 -38.02 9.52
CA LYS A 123 17.87 -38.04 10.31
C LYS A 123 17.22 -39.43 10.30
N ALA A 124 17.10 -40.04 9.12
CA ALA A 124 16.59 -41.41 9.01
C ALA A 124 17.45 -42.43 9.80
N LYS A 125 18.78 -42.31 9.76
CA LYS A 125 19.67 -43.15 10.59
C LYS A 125 19.47 -42.90 12.09
N TRP A 126 19.37 -41.64 12.50
CA TRP A 126 19.13 -41.27 13.89
C TRP A 126 17.82 -41.88 14.41
N ASP A 127 16.72 -41.77 13.67
CA ASP A 127 15.43 -42.33 14.05
C ASP A 127 15.48 -43.87 14.12
N ASN A 128 16.14 -44.51 13.14
CA ASN A 128 16.33 -45.96 13.10
C ASN A 128 17.17 -46.48 14.26
N PHE A 129 18.29 -45.82 14.57
CA PHE A 129 19.15 -46.22 15.69
C PHE A 129 18.48 -46.00 17.04
N SER A 130 17.80 -44.87 17.23
CA SER A 130 17.04 -44.59 18.46
C SER A 130 15.94 -45.64 18.68
N SER A 131 15.21 -45.98 17.62
CA SER A 131 14.18 -47.03 17.65
C SER A 131 14.79 -48.41 17.91
N GLY A 132 15.94 -48.71 17.31
CA GLY A 132 16.69 -49.94 17.53
C GLY A 132 17.20 -50.08 18.97
N GLU A 133 17.78 -49.02 19.53
CA GLU A 133 18.27 -48.98 20.92
C GLU A 133 17.10 -49.20 21.88
N ALA A 134 15.98 -48.50 21.68
CA ALA A 134 14.76 -48.69 22.46
C ALA A 134 14.22 -50.13 22.34
N LEU A 135 14.20 -50.71 21.13
CA LEU A 135 13.74 -52.08 20.88
C LEU A 135 14.57 -53.12 21.65
N PHE A 136 15.88 -52.91 21.75
CA PHE A 136 16.79 -53.80 22.50
C PHE A 136 16.89 -53.45 23.99
N GLY A 137 16.14 -52.46 24.48
CA GLY A 137 16.21 -51.99 25.87
C GLY A 137 17.57 -51.38 26.23
N LEU A 138 18.26 -50.81 25.25
CA LEU A 138 19.48 -50.05 25.44
C LEU A 138 19.16 -48.59 25.81
N PRO A 139 20.06 -47.89 26.52
CA PRO A 139 19.97 -46.43 26.64
C PRO A 139 20.02 -45.81 25.25
N VAL A 140 19.04 -44.97 24.92
CA VAL A 140 18.99 -44.25 23.64
C VAL A 140 20.09 -43.19 23.63
N THR A 141 20.92 -43.22 22.60
CA THR A 141 22.00 -42.26 22.40
C THR A 141 21.42 -40.93 21.91
N LEU A 142 21.81 -39.83 22.56
CA LEU A 142 21.41 -38.48 22.16
C LEU A 142 22.40 -37.90 21.14
N TYR A 143 21.88 -37.09 20.22
CA TYR A 143 22.68 -36.42 19.19
C TYR A 143 22.46 -34.89 19.24
N PRO A 144 22.99 -34.18 20.26
CA PRO A 144 22.78 -32.75 20.43
C PRO A 144 23.15 -31.92 19.20
N GLU A 145 24.19 -32.33 18.47
CA GLU A 145 24.64 -31.65 17.25
C GLU A 145 23.63 -31.77 16.10
N LEU A 146 23.00 -32.94 15.94
CA LEU A 146 21.95 -33.13 14.93
C LEU A 146 20.66 -32.44 15.35
N GLU A 147 20.30 -32.47 16.63
CA GLU A 147 19.14 -31.72 17.16
C GLU A 147 19.28 -30.20 16.93
N LYS A 148 20.48 -29.67 17.17
CA LYS A 148 20.78 -28.26 16.92
C LYS A 148 20.68 -27.93 15.43
N THR A 149 21.26 -28.79 14.58
CA THR A 149 21.24 -28.59 13.12
C THR A 149 19.85 -28.74 12.53
N GLU A 150 19.02 -29.66 13.02
CA GLU A 150 17.62 -29.82 12.63
C GLU A 150 16.81 -28.53 12.88
N LYS A 151 16.97 -27.95 14.08
CA LYS A 151 16.31 -26.68 14.44
C LYS A 151 16.79 -25.52 13.59
N GLU A 152 18.11 -25.43 13.36
CA GLU A 152 18.69 -24.38 12.51
C GLU A 152 18.21 -24.52 11.06
N ILE A 153 18.14 -25.73 10.51
CA ILE A 153 17.57 -26.00 9.18
C ILE A 153 16.11 -25.54 9.12
N GLU A 154 15.26 -25.90 10.08
CA GLU A 154 13.85 -25.50 10.11
C GLU A 154 13.69 -23.97 10.14
N PHE A 155 14.54 -23.29 10.91
CA PHE A 155 14.54 -21.84 11.06
C PHE A 155 15.01 -21.15 9.78
N LEU A 156 16.13 -21.59 9.21
CA LEU A 156 16.67 -21.03 7.97
C LEU A 156 15.75 -21.27 6.78
N ASP A 157 15.08 -22.43 6.71
CA ASP A 157 14.11 -22.74 5.66
C ASP A 157 12.95 -21.74 5.65
N LYS A 158 12.39 -21.43 6.84
CA LYS A 158 11.35 -20.41 7.00
C LYS A 158 11.86 -19.01 6.62
N LEU A 159 13.06 -18.65 7.07
CA LEU A 159 13.64 -17.32 6.82
C LEU A 159 13.92 -17.10 5.33
N TYR A 160 14.61 -18.03 4.68
CA TYR A 160 15.00 -17.90 3.28
C TYR A 160 13.82 -18.09 2.31
N SER A 161 12.80 -18.87 2.70
CA SER A 161 11.53 -18.91 1.96
C SER A 161 10.84 -17.54 1.97
N LEU A 162 10.74 -16.89 3.13
CA LEU A 162 10.19 -15.54 3.22
C LEU A 162 11.07 -14.53 2.46
N TRP A 163 12.40 -14.63 2.58
CA TRP A 163 13.33 -13.78 1.84
C TRP A 163 13.12 -13.85 0.33
N THR A 164 12.99 -15.06 -0.20
CA THR A 164 12.80 -15.32 -1.64
C THR A 164 11.48 -14.71 -2.09
N ASN A 165 10.39 -14.93 -1.35
CA ASN A 165 9.08 -14.34 -1.64
C ASN A 165 9.15 -12.81 -1.64
N VAL A 166 9.72 -12.19 -0.60
CA VAL A 166 9.87 -10.74 -0.50
C VAL A 166 10.69 -10.19 -1.66
N THR A 167 11.83 -10.80 -1.96
CA THR A 167 12.73 -10.33 -3.02
C THR A 167 12.12 -10.47 -4.41
N GLN A 168 11.42 -11.57 -4.68
CA GLN A 168 10.74 -11.77 -5.95
C GLN A 168 9.55 -10.83 -6.11
N THR A 169 8.73 -10.65 -5.07
CA THR A 169 7.57 -9.76 -5.11
C THR A 169 7.99 -8.29 -5.27
N ILE A 170 8.90 -7.80 -4.42
CA ILE A 170 9.42 -6.43 -4.53
C ILE A 170 10.17 -6.25 -5.86
N GLY A 171 10.95 -7.25 -6.27
CA GLY A 171 11.66 -7.27 -7.55
C GLY A 171 10.71 -7.24 -8.75
N GLY A 172 9.48 -7.76 -8.62
CA GLY A 172 8.46 -7.68 -9.67
C GLY A 172 7.83 -6.29 -9.79
N TYR A 173 7.84 -5.48 -8.72
CA TYR A 173 7.28 -4.12 -8.76
C TYR A 173 8.14 -3.13 -9.52
N VAL A 174 9.44 -3.39 -9.66
CA VAL A 174 10.38 -2.46 -10.30
C VAL A 174 10.02 -2.19 -11.78
N ASP A 175 9.40 -3.18 -12.43
CA ASP A 175 9.01 -3.10 -13.84
C ASP A 175 7.67 -2.41 -14.10
N ILE A 176 6.92 -2.07 -13.03
CA ILE A 176 5.64 -1.36 -13.16
C ILE A 176 5.90 0.02 -13.77
N LEU A 177 5.14 0.34 -14.82
CA LEU A 177 5.16 1.68 -15.43
C LEU A 177 4.68 2.72 -14.44
N TRP A 178 5.30 3.89 -14.44
CA TRP A 178 4.99 4.96 -13.48
C TRP A 178 3.52 5.37 -13.50
N THR A 179 2.88 5.34 -14.67
CA THR A 179 1.46 5.62 -14.86
C THR A 179 0.54 4.64 -14.12
N GLU A 180 0.99 3.41 -13.90
CA GLU A 180 0.22 2.33 -13.24
C GLU A 180 0.50 2.26 -11.73
N VAL A 181 1.52 2.97 -11.23
CA VAL A 181 1.92 2.94 -9.81
C VAL A 181 0.76 3.33 -8.89
N ARG A 182 -0.01 4.35 -9.26
CA ARG A 182 -1.13 4.84 -8.46
C ARG A 182 -2.21 3.77 -8.23
N GLU A 183 -2.44 2.91 -9.21
CA GLU A 183 -3.45 1.83 -9.12
C GLU A 183 -2.93 0.64 -8.31
N ASN A 184 -1.61 0.45 -8.27
CA ASN A 184 -0.97 -0.69 -7.60
C ASN A 184 -0.50 -0.38 -6.16
N ILE A 185 -0.43 0.90 -5.76
CA ILE A 185 0.19 1.31 -4.49
C ILE A 185 -0.47 0.69 -3.24
N ASP A 186 -1.79 0.57 -3.24
CA ASP A 186 -2.54 -0.01 -2.11
C ASP A 186 -2.25 -1.51 -1.98
N VAL A 187 -2.23 -2.23 -3.11
CA VAL A 187 -1.89 -3.66 -3.18
C VAL A 187 -0.45 -3.91 -2.74
N MET A 188 0.48 -3.06 -3.19
CA MET A 188 1.88 -3.11 -2.76
C MET A 188 2.00 -2.89 -1.25
N THR A 189 1.31 -1.90 -0.71
CA THR A 189 1.32 -1.57 0.73
C THR A 189 0.78 -2.73 1.56
N GLU A 190 -0.36 -3.30 1.19
CA GLU A 190 -0.95 -4.45 1.87
C GLU A 190 -0.01 -5.67 1.83
N THR A 191 0.54 -5.97 0.66
CA THR A 191 1.41 -7.13 0.44
C THR A 191 2.69 -7.02 1.28
N VAL A 192 3.35 -5.87 1.25
CA VAL A 192 4.61 -5.67 1.99
C VAL A 192 4.35 -5.56 3.50
N THR A 193 3.20 -5.02 3.92
CA THR A 193 2.77 -5.04 5.33
C THR A 193 2.54 -6.48 5.83
N SER A 194 1.96 -7.35 4.99
CA SER A 194 1.83 -8.78 5.28
C SER A 194 3.20 -9.44 5.45
N PHE A 195 4.18 -9.12 4.60
CA PHE A 195 5.55 -9.61 4.78
C PHE A 195 6.18 -9.13 6.08
N GLN A 196 5.98 -7.86 6.46
CA GLN A 196 6.45 -7.34 7.74
C GLN A 196 5.85 -8.12 8.93
N ALA A 197 4.55 -8.45 8.86
CA ALA A 197 3.88 -9.24 9.88
C ALA A 197 4.42 -10.68 9.93
N GLN A 198 4.66 -11.31 8.78
CA GLN A 198 5.29 -12.64 8.70
C GLN A 198 6.71 -12.63 9.25
N CYS A 199 7.52 -11.62 8.90
CA CYS A 199 8.87 -11.43 9.43
C CYS A 199 8.86 -11.29 10.96
N LYS A 200 7.94 -10.48 11.52
CA LYS A 200 7.78 -10.31 12.97
C LYS A 200 7.39 -11.60 13.71
N LYS A 201 6.65 -12.51 13.04
CA LYS A 201 6.23 -13.82 13.57
C LYS A 201 7.36 -14.86 13.59
N LEU A 202 8.47 -14.61 12.90
CA LEU A 202 9.62 -15.53 12.95
C LEU A 202 10.13 -15.67 14.39
N PRO A 203 10.55 -16.89 14.80
CA PRO A 203 11.13 -17.17 16.11
C PRO A 203 12.19 -16.15 16.55
N LYS A 204 12.15 -15.76 17.83
CA LYS A 204 13.06 -14.76 18.41
C LYS A 204 14.54 -15.13 18.26
N ALA A 205 14.87 -16.42 18.26
CA ALA A 205 16.23 -16.92 18.10
C ALA A 205 16.89 -16.54 16.76
N MET A 206 16.11 -16.17 15.74
CA MET A 206 16.64 -15.73 14.44
C MET A 206 16.86 -14.22 14.35
N ARG A 207 16.37 -13.43 15.31
CA ARG A 207 16.31 -11.97 15.15
C ARG A 207 17.68 -11.30 15.11
N ASP A 208 18.67 -11.95 15.70
CA ASP A 208 20.06 -11.48 15.73
C ASP A 208 20.86 -11.99 14.50
N TRP A 209 20.24 -12.81 13.64
CA TRP A 209 20.91 -13.30 12.43
C TRP A 209 20.99 -12.19 11.37
N PRO A 210 22.15 -12.01 10.71
CA PRO A 210 22.32 -10.99 9.67
C PRO A 210 21.22 -11.05 8.59
N ALA A 211 20.90 -12.24 8.10
CA ALA A 211 19.84 -12.45 7.11
C ALA A 211 18.44 -12.02 7.59
N TYR A 212 18.14 -12.12 8.89
CA TYR A 212 16.88 -11.59 9.42
C TYR A 212 16.88 -10.06 9.44
N VAL A 213 17.98 -9.47 9.89
CA VAL A 213 18.13 -8.01 9.99
C VAL A 213 18.03 -7.37 8.61
N ASP A 214 18.71 -7.94 7.62
CA ASP A 214 18.69 -7.43 6.24
C ASP A 214 17.31 -7.60 5.60
N LEU A 215 16.63 -8.72 5.83
CA LEU A 215 15.28 -8.96 5.32
C LEU A 215 14.31 -7.92 5.88
N ARG A 216 14.37 -7.73 7.19
CA ARG A 216 13.53 -6.77 7.89
C ARG A 216 13.78 -5.37 7.37
N LYS A 217 15.06 -4.97 7.25
CA LYS A 217 15.43 -3.66 6.72
C LYS A 217 14.88 -3.46 5.31
N LYS A 218 15.02 -4.45 4.42
CA LYS A 218 14.49 -4.38 3.05
C LYS A 218 12.96 -4.19 3.02
N ILE A 219 12.23 -4.84 3.92
CA ILE A 219 10.77 -4.69 4.07
C ILE A 219 10.43 -3.29 4.61
N ASP A 220 11.09 -2.87 5.69
CA ASP A 220 10.85 -1.61 6.38
C ASP A 220 11.17 -0.42 5.46
N ASP A 221 12.33 -0.42 4.79
CA ASP A 221 12.75 0.59 3.81
C ASP A 221 11.71 0.70 2.67
N PHE A 222 11.23 -0.42 2.13
CA PHE A 222 10.23 -0.39 1.07
C PHE A 222 8.88 0.17 1.55
N LEU A 223 8.43 -0.19 2.75
CA LEU A 223 7.22 0.39 3.34
C LEU A 223 7.33 1.89 3.56
N GLU A 224 8.51 2.38 3.96
CA GLU A 224 8.76 3.81 4.17
C GLU A 224 8.79 4.58 2.83
N MET A 225 9.21 3.93 1.74
CA MET A 225 9.16 4.53 0.40
C MET A 225 7.74 4.68 -0.14
N LEU A 226 6.80 3.78 0.19
CA LEU A 226 5.48 3.74 -0.43
C LEU A 226 4.65 5.04 -0.26
N PRO A 227 4.55 5.64 0.93
CA PRO A 227 3.87 6.93 1.09
C PRO A 227 4.47 8.03 0.21
N LEU A 228 5.80 8.08 0.10
CA LEU A 228 6.50 9.06 -0.71
C LEU A 228 6.24 8.85 -2.21
N ILE A 229 6.27 7.59 -2.66
CA ILE A 229 5.90 7.20 -4.03
C ILE A 229 4.46 7.61 -4.33
N GLN A 230 3.54 7.41 -3.39
CA GLN A 230 2.13 7.81 -3.56
C GLN A 230 1.98 9.32 -3.77
N MET A 231 2.72 10.13 -3.00
CA MET A 231 2.73 11.58 -3.16
C MET A 231 3.33 12.01 -4.51
N LEU A 232 4.41 11.35 -4.94
CA LEU A 232 5.06 11.62 -6.22
C LEU A 232 4.21 11.17 -7.43
N ALA A 233 3.38 10.14 -7.26
CA ALA A 233 2.46 9.67 -8.29
C ALA A 233 1.18 10.52 -8.39
N ALA A 234 1.02 11.54 -7.54
CA ALA A 234 -0.15 12.42 -7.57
C ALA A 234 -0.17 13.27 -8.85
N PRO A 235 -1.35 13.50 -9.48
CA PRO A 235 -1.48 14.35 -10.68
C PRO A 235 -1.00 15.80 -10.49
N ALA A 236 -0.94 16.27 -9.24
CA ALA A 236 -0.40 17.58 -8.89
C ALA A 236 1.10 17.72 -9.26
N MET A 237 1.82 16.60 -9.38
CA MET A 237 3.21 16.58 -9.84
C MET A 237 3.29 16.97 -11.32
N ARG A 238 4.09 18.00 -11.61
CA ARG A 238 4.22 18.65 -12.92
C ARG A 238 5.72 18.64 -13.28
N PRO A 239 6.11 18.88 -14.55
CA PRO A 239 7.51 18.84 -14.96
C PRO A 239 8.47 19.64 -14.07
N ARG A 240 8.07 20.83 -13.61
CA ARG A 240 8.85 21.66 -12.66
C ARG A 240 9.15 20.98 -11.32
N HIS A 241 8.22 20.17 -10.80
CA HIS A 241 8.40 19.45 -9.54
C HIS A 241 9.37 18.28 -9.73
N TRP A 242 9.30 17.62 -10.89
CA TRP A 242 10.24 16.58 -11.26
C TRP A 242 11.66 17.11 -11.48
N THR A 243 11.81 18.30 -12.08
CA THR A 243 13.11 18.98 -12.14
C THR A 243 13.67 19.22 -10.74
N ARG A 244 12.85 19.70 -9.80
CA ARG A 244 13.28 19.88 -8.40
C ARG A 244 13.61 18.54 -7.71
N PHE A 245 12.84 17.48 -7.97
CA PHE A 245 13.14 16.14 -7.48
C PHE A 245 14.52 15.64 -7.97
N GLN A 246 14.82 15.84 -9.25
CA GLN A 246 16.10 15.51 -9.86
C GLN A 246 17.25 16.31 -9.24
N GLU A 247 17.05 17.59 -8.95
CA GLU A 247 18.02 18.44 -8.24
C GLU A 247 18.29 17.96 -6.81
N ILE A 248 17.24 17.59 -6.06
CA ILE A 248 17.35 17.09 -4.68
C ILE A 248 18.13 15.76 -4.64
N THR A 249 17.79 14.85 -5.56
CA THR A 249 18.35 13.50 -5.60
C THR A 249 19.67 13.39 -6.37
N GLY A 250 20.04 14.44 -7.13
CA GLY A 250 21.18 14.43 -8.03
C GLY A 250 21.03 13.41 -9.17
N SER A 251 19.79 13.12 -9.59
CA SER A 251 19.46 12.09 -10.57
C SER A 251 19.00 12.67 -11.91
N GLU A 252 19.27 11.94 -12.99
CA GLU A 252 18.71 12.23 -14.31
C GLU A 252 17.66 11.19 -14.67
N LEU A 253 16.40 11.62 -14.79
CA LEU A 253 15.26 10.77 -15.09
C LEU A 253 14.74 11.07 -16.49
N ASP A 254 14.65 10.03 -17.32
CA ASP A 254 13.87 10.06 -18.55
C ASP A 254 12.42 9.69 -18.21
N MET A 255 11.54 10.68 -18.27
CA MET A 255 10.14 10.58 -17.85
C MET A 255 9.19 10.33 -19.03
N ALA A 256 9.67 9.73 -20.13
CA ALA A 256 8.80 9.28 -21.20
C ALA A 256 7.80 8.22 -20.68
N GLU A 257 6.51 8.37 -21.01
CA GLU A 257 5.41 7.59 -20.42
C GLU A 257 5.56 6.07 -20.64
N ASP A 258 6.19 5.65 -21.74
CA ASP A 258 6.38 4.26 -22.13
C ASP A 258 7.63 3.61 -21.53
N THR A 259 8.55 4.39 -20.95
CA THR A 259 9.81 3.89 -20.38
C THR A 259 9.98 4.19 -18.91
N PHE A 260 9.28 5.19 -18.37
CA PHE A 260 9.41 5.59 -16.97
C PHE A 260 8.73 4.59 -16.04
N LYS A 261 9.52 3.96 -15.17
CA LYS A 261 9.10 2.87 -14.27
C LYS A 261 9.32 3.22 -12.81
N LEU A 262 8.69 2.45 -11.92
CA LEU A 262 8.90 2.56 -10.48
C LEU A 262 10.38 2.39 -10.08
N GLN A 263 11.13 1.54 -10.79
CA GLN A 263 12.56 1.36 -10.57
C GLN A 263 13.32 2.68 -10.63
N ASN A 264 13.02 3.53 -11.61
CA ASN A 264 13.75 4.77 -11.83
C ASN A 264 13.66 5.71 -10.62
N VAL A 265 12.52 5.70 -9.92
CA VAL A 265 12.32 6.51 -8.71
C VAL A 265 12.93 5.83 -7.49
N THR A 266 12.76 4.51 -7.32
CA THR A 266 13.29 3.79 -6.15
C THR A 266 14.83 3.73 -6.12
N GLU A 267 15.49 3.78 -7.27
CA GLU A 267 16.95 3.84 -7.38
C GLU A 267 17.54 5.21 -7.01
N CYS A 268 16.73 6.27 -6.98
CA CYS A 268 17.16 7.63 -6.60
C CYS A 268 17.42 7.80 -5.10
N SER A 269 17.46 6.71 -4.32
CA SER A 269 17.68 6.73 -2.87
C SER A 269 16.75 7.71 -2.13
N ILE A 270 15.46 7.72 -2.49
CA ILE A 270 14.49 8.72 -2.02
C ILE A 270 14.37 8.80 -0.50
N LEU A 271 14.64 7.72 0.23
CA LEU A 271 14.67 7.71 1.70
C LEU A 271 15.76 8.62 2.29
N LYS A 272 16.89 8.82 1.60
CA LYS A 272 17.96 9.72 2.07
C LYS A 272 17.54 11.19 2.06
N HIS A 273 16.59 11.54 1.20
CA HIS A 273 16.09 12.89 0.99
C HIS A 273 14.59 12.96 1.31
N TYR A 274 14.12 12.13 2.24
CA TYR A 274 12.69 11.94 2.51
C TYR A 274 11.98 13.28 2.75
N GLU A 275 12.48 14.09 3.69
CA GLU A 275 11.85 15.37 4.07
C GLU A 275 11.77 16.37 2.89
N ASP A 276 12.86 16.49 2.12
CA ASP A 276 12.92 17.42 0.98
C ASP A 276 11.97 16.99 -0.16
N ILE A 277 11.90 15.69 -0.43
CA ILE A 277 11.00 15.12 -1.44
C ILE A 277 9.54 15.25 -0.99
N GLU A 278 9.27 14.98 0.28
CA GLU A 278 7.94 15.14 0.88
C GLU A 278 7.50 16.60 0.78
N GLU A 279 8.36 17.56 1.11
CA GLU A 279 8.06 18.99 0.97
C GLU A 279 7.77 19.35 -0.50
N CYS A 280 8.56 18.83 -1.44
CA CYS A 280 8.36 19.06 -2.87
C CYS A 280 7.00 18.54 -3.35
N ALA A 281 6.65 17.29 -3.01
CA ALA A 281 5.39 16.68 -3.43
C ALA A 281 4.17 17.30 -2.71
N ALA A 282 4.28 17.62 -1.41
CA ALA A 282 3.25 18.34 -0.69
C ALA A 282 3.07 19.78 -1.23
N GLY A 283 4.16 20.41 -1.65
CA GLY A 283 4.15 21.69 -2.33
C GLY A 283 3.34 21.63 -3.62
N ALA A 284 3.54 20.60 -4.43
CA ALA A 284 2.80 20.39 -5.67
C ALA A 284 1.28 20.35 -5.46
N VAL A 285 0.81 19.64 -4.42
CA VAL A 285 -0.63 19.60 -4.07
C VAL A 285 -1.16 20.98 -3.68
N LYS A 286 -0.38 21.76 -2.92
CA LYS A 286 -0.77 23.14 -2.56
C LYS A 286 -0.78 24.07 -3.77
N GLU A 287 0.14 23.90 -4.71
CA GLU A 287 0.13 24.63 -5.97
C GLU A 287 -1.13 24.33 -6.80
N GLU A 288 -1.51 23.05 -6.89
CA GLU A 288 -2.75 22.65 -7.57
C GLU A 288 -3.99 23.30 -6.93
N GLN A 289 -4.04 23.40 -5.59
CA GLN A 289 -5.13 24.10 -4.90
C GLN A 289 -5.18 25.59 -5.26
N VAL A 290 -4.03 26.26 -5.41
CA VAL A 290 -3.99 27.65 -5.90
C VAL A 290 -4.50 27.72 -7.34
N GLU A 291 -4.06 26.80 -8.21
CA GLU A 291 -4.50 26.73 -9.61
C GLU A 291 -6.04 26.57 -9.70
N MET A 292 -6.62 25.70 -8.88
CA MET A 292 -8.06 25.45 -8.85
C MET A 292 -8.84 26.68 -8.35
N LYS A 293 -8.35 27.36 -7.31
CA LYS A 293 -8.96 28.61 -6.82
C LYS A 293 -8.91 29.72 -7.88
N LEU A 294 -7.79 29.83 -8.61
CA LEU A 294 -7.70 30.81 -9.71
C LEU A 294 -8.65 30.48 -10.85
N LYS A 295 -8.78 29.20 -11.24
CA LYS A 295 -9.77 28.78 -12.25
C LYS A 295 -11.21 29.05 -11.79
N GLN A 296 -11.48 28.93 -10.49
CA GLN A 296 -12.77 29.29 -9.93
C GLN A 296 -13.01 30.81 -10.05
N VAL A 297 -12.02 31.65 -9.73
CA VAL A 297 -12.13 33.11 -9.96
C VAL A 297 -12.36 33.42 -11.43
N ASP A 298 -11.64 32.77 -12.35
CA ASP A 298 -11.87 32.93 -13.79
C ASP A 298 -13.34 32.65 -14.15
N GLY A 299 -13.88 31.50 -13.74
CA GLY A 299 -15.26 31.11 -14.06
C GLY A 299 -16.33 31.94 -13.35
N ASP A 300 -16.10 32.32 -12.09
CA ASP A 300 -17.06 33.09 -11.29
C ASP A 300 -17.29 34.51 -11.85
N TRP A 301 -16.31 35.04 -12.60
CA TRP A 301 -16.33 36.38 -13.18
C TRP A 301 -16.56 36.39 -14.70
N GLU A 302 -16.49 35.23 -15.36
CA GLU A 302 -16.74 35.07 -16.80
C GLU A 302 -18.18 35.44 -17.18
N ASP A 303 -19.16 35.03 -16.37
CA ASP A 303 -20.59 35.24 -16.65
C ASP A 303 -21.23 36.37 -15.81
N LEU A 304 -20.43 37.12 -15.06
CA LEU A 304 -20.96 38.14 -14.15
C LEU A 304 -21.37 39.40 -14.91
N ILE A 305 -22.64 39.81 -14.75
CA ILE A 305 -23.23 40.94 -15.50
C ILE A 305 -23.70 42.07 -14.59
N PHE A 306 -23.61 43.30 -15.09
CA PHE A 306 -24.28 44.47 -14.53
C PHE A 306 -25.79 44.41 -14.81
N VAL A 307 -26.58 44.74 -13.80
CA VAL A 307 -28.05 44.83 -13.90
C VAL A 307 -28.45 46.31 -13.99
N PHE A 308 -29.19 46.66 -15.04
CA PHE A 308 -29.64 48.04 -15.29
C PHE A 308 -31.17 48.16 -15.23
N ASN A 309 -31.64 49.17 -14.51
CA ASN A 309 -33.03 49.57 -14.40
C ASN A 309 -33.40 50.71 -15.37
N GLU A 310 -34.68 50.75 -15.73
CA GLU A 310 -35.25 51.85 -16.50
C GLU A 310 -35.35 53.13 -15.67
N PHE A 311 -34.97 54.26 -16.25
CA PHE A 311 -35.10 55.57 -15.63
C PHE A 311 -35.81 56.56 -16.55
N LYS A 312 -37.07 56.89 -16.21
CA LYS A 312 -37.94 57.83 -16.93
C LYS A 312 -37.90 57.61 -18.45
N GLN A 313 -37.72 58.67 -19.24
CA GLN A 313 -37.60 58.61 -20.71
C GLN A 313 -36.23 58.13 -21.23
N HIS A 314 -35.25 57.83 -20.37
CA HIS A 314 -33.87 57.53 -20.79
C HIS A 314 -33.61 56.04 -21.08
N GLY A 315 -34.51 55.15 -20.63
CA GLY A 315 -34.39 53.70 -20.79
C GLY A 315 -33.53 53.06 -19.70
N ARG A 316 -32.95 51.88 -19.98
CA ARG A 316 -32.05 51.15 -19.07
C ARG A 316 -30.69 51.84 -18.96
N VAL A 317 -30.55 52.76 -18.01
CA VAL A 317 -29.34 53.60 -17.86
C VAL A 317 -28.85 53.75 -16.43
N VAL A 318 -29.56 53.16 -15.45
CA VAL A 318 -29.23 53.26 -14.03
C VAL A 318 -28.90 51.85 -13.54
N LEU A 319 -27.76 51.67 -12.89
CA LEU A 319 -27.40 50.41 -12.22
C LEU A 319 -28.40 50.12 -11.09
N ASP A 320 -28.86 48.87 -11.01
CA ASP A 320 -29.68 48.42 -9.90
C ASP A 320 -28.86 48.41 -8.59
N MET A 321 -29.36 49.10 -7.57
CA MET A 321 -28.61 49.31 -6.32
C MET A 321 -28.46 48.02 -5.50
N VAL A 322 -29.42 47.08 -5.59
CA VAL A 322 -29.37 45.82 -4.82
C VAL A 322 -28.38 44.87 -5.48
N ALA A 323 -28.52 44.65 -6.79
CA ALA A 323 -27.59 43.81 -7.55
C ALA A 323 -26.15 44.37 -7.52
N THR A 324 -25.98 45.70 -7.53
CA THR A 324 -24.66 46.32 -7.43
C THR A 324 -24.05 46.12 -6.04
N ALA A 325 -24.85 46.14 -4.96
CA ALA A 325 -24.34 45.85 -3.62
C ALA A 325 -23.84 44.40 -3.49
N GLU A 326 -24.59 43.43 -4.03
CA GLU A 326 -24.16 42.02 -4.08
C GLU A 326 -22.87 41.84 -4.92
N LEU A 327 -22.74 42.58 -6.02
CA LEU A 327 -21.53 42.60 -6.83
C LEU A 327 -20.32 43.15 -6.06
N ILE A 328 -20.50 44.21 -5.27
CA ILE A 328 -19.43 44.79 -4.44
C ILE A 328 -19.01 43.79 -3.35
N GLU A 329 -19.95 43.08 -2.71
CA GLU A 329 -19.61 42.05 -1.72
C GLU A 329 -18.77 40.93 -2.35
N LYS A 330 -19.16 40.44 -3.54
CA LYS A 330 -18.40 39.43 -4.29
C LYS A 330 -17.01 39.94 -4.71
N LEU A 331 -16.90 41.23 -5.05
CA LEU A 331 -15.64 41.90 -5.39
C LEU A 331 -14.69 41.94 -4.20
N GLU A 332 -15.17 42.31 -3.02
CA GLU A 332 -14.40 42.36 -1.78
C GLU A 332 -13.90 40.96 -1.40
N ASP A 333 -14.77 39.95 -1.45
CA ASP A 333 -14.42 38.55 -1.17
C ASP A 333 -13.35 38.02 -2.13
N THR A 334 -13.52 38.28 -3.44
CA THR A 334 -12.55 37.86 -4.46
C THR A 334 -11.21 38.58 -4.25
N SER A 335 -11.23 39.87 -3.92
CA SER A 335 -10.03 40.67 -3.66
C SER A 335 -9.27 40.17 -2.44
N MET A 336 -9.97 39.82 -1.35
CA MET A 336 -9.37 39.19 -0.18
C MET A 336 -8.72 37.84 -0.53
N ALA A 337 -9.42 37.01 -1.30
CA ALA A 337 -8.91 35.71 -1.73
C ALA A 337 -7.64 35.85 -2.59
N LEU A 338 -7.62 36.79 -3.54
CA LEU A 338 -6.45 37.10 -4.37
C LEU A 338 -5.29 37.69 -3.55
N GLY A 339 -5.56 38.55 -2.58
CA GLY A 339 -4.55 39.06 -1.64
C GLY A 339 -3.91 37.94 -0.82
N GLY A 340 -4.71 36.98 -0.35
CA GLY A 340 -4.22 35.76 0.30
C GLY A 340 -3.37 34.90 -0.64
N MET A 341 -3.78 34.75 -1.90
CA MET A 341 -3.00 34.03 -2.91
C MET A 341 -1.67 34.74 -3.23
N ALA A 342 -1.64 36.07 -3.33
CA ALA A 342 -0.42 36.81 -3.66
C ALA A 342 0.70 36.67 -2.62
N THR A 343 0.33 36.49 -1.34
CA THR A 343 1.28 36.29 -0.24
C THR A 343 1.66 34.82 -0.02
N ASN A 344 0.93 33.88 -0.62
CA ASN A 344 1.19 32.46 -0.51
C ASN A 344 2.42 32.05 -1.35
N ARG A 345 3.39 31.39 -0.72
CA ARG A 345 4.62 30.91 -1.38
C ARG A 345 4.35 29.96 -2.56
N TYR A 346 3.27 29.18 -2.50
CA TYR A 346 2.90 28.22 -3.55
C TYR A 346 2.23 28.90 -4.75
N SER A 347 1.98 30.21 -4.68
CA SER A 347 1.47 30.99 -5.82
C SER A 347 2.57 31.45 -6.76
N ALA A 348 3.84 31.16 -6.48
CA ALA A 348 4.97 31.62 -7.28
C ALA A 348 4.83 31.32 -8.79
N PRO A 349 4.40 30.12 -9.23
CA PRO A 349 4.18 29.83 -10.66
C PRO A 349 3.00 30.60 -11.27
N PHE A 350 2.06 31.08 -10.45
CA PHE A 350 0.82 31.73 -10.87
C PHE A 350 0.84 33.25 -10.67
N LYS A 351 1.96 33.82 -10.22
CA LYS A 351 2.08 35.24 -9.84
C LYS A 351 1.56 36.21 -10.91
N GLY A 352 1.83 35.93 -12.19
CA GLY A 352 1.33 36.74 -13.30
C GLY A 352 -0.21 36.79 -13.30
N LYS A 353 -0.86 35.62 -13.35
CA LYS A 353 -2.33 35.51 -13.34
C LYS A 353 -2.96 36.12 -12.09
N VAL A 354 -2.37 35.89 -10.91
CA VAL A 354 -2.86 36.48 -9.65
C VAL A 354 -2.80 38.00 -9.74
N GLN A 355 -1.69 38.56 -10.23
CA GLN A 355 -1.52 40.00 -10.34
C GLN A 355 -2.49 40.62 -11.36
N ASP A 356 -2.70 39.95 -12.49
CA ASP A 356 -3.66 40.40 -13.51
C ASP A 356 -5.07 40.51 -12.91
N TRP A 357 -5.49 39.50 -12.15
CA TRP A 357 -6.79 39.54 -11.45
C TRP A 357 -6.86 40.61 -10.37
N ILE A 358 -5.81 40.80 -9.57
CA ILE A 358 -5.76 41.89 -8.58
C ILE A 358 -5.97 43.25 -9.26
N THR A 359 -5.30 43.48 -10.40
CA THR A 359 -5.47 44.71 -11.17
C THR A 359 -6.90 44.84 -11.71
N LYS A 360 -7.48 43.76 -12.26
CA LYS A 360 -8.88 43.77 -12.72
C LYS A 360 -9.85 44.10 -11.58
N MET A 361 -9.71 43.48 -10.42
CA MET A 361 -10.57 43.75 -9.26
C MET A 361 -10.49 45.20 -8.83
N ALA A 362 -9.29 45.76 -8.70
CA ALA A 362 -9.10 47.16 -8.34
C ALA A 362 -9.72 48.12 -9.37
N THR A 363 -9.58 47.83 -10.67
CA THR A 363 -10.20 48.62 -11.74
C THR A 363 -11.73 48.54 -11.70
N ILE A 364 -12.30 47.35 -11.46
CA ILE A 364 -13.75 47.16 -11.30
C ILE A 364 -14.26 47.96 -10.10
N GLU A 365 -13.57 47.91 -8.96
CA GLU A 365 -13.92 48.64 -7.74
C GLU A 365 -13.96 50.15 -7.98
N GLU A 366 -12.90 50.70 -8.60
CA GLU A 366 -12.81 52.12 -8.93
C GLU A 366 -13.95 52.55 -9.85
N ILE A 367 -14.21 51.77 -10.91
CA ILE A 367 -15.26 52.10 -11.89
C ILE A 367 -16.66 52.02 -11.27
N ILE A 368 -16.96 51.01 -10.46
CA ILE A 368 -18.26 50.90 -9.78
C ILE A 368 -18.48 52.10 -8.85
N ASN A 369 -17.48 52.44 -8.04
CA ASN A 369 -17.59 53.57 -7.10
C ASN A 369 -17.78 54.91 -7.84
N MET A 370 -16.99 55.16 -8.90
CA MET A 370 -17.15 56.34 -9.73
C MET A 370 -18.52 56.37 -10.42
N TRP A 371 -18.98 55.24 -10.96
CA TRP A 371 -20.28 55.14 -11.61
C TRP A 371 -21.41 55.47 -10.64
N LEU A 372 -21.41 54.88 -9.45
CA LEU A 372 -22.45 55.13 -8.45
C LEU A 372 -22.48 56.60 -8.02
N ASN A 373 -21.30 57.24 -7.89
CA ASN A 373 -21.23 58.67 -7.59
C ASN A 373 -21.83 59.52 -8.74
N VAL A 374 -21.35 59.31 -9.97
CA VAL A 374 -21.85 60.01 -11.17
C VAL A 374 -23.35 59.78 -11.35
N GLN A 375 -23.83 58.56 -11.17
CA GLN A 375 -25.24 58.19 -11.29
C GLN A 375 -26.10 58.93 -10.26
N ASN A 376 -25.68 58.97 -8.99
CA ASN A 376 -26.41 59.69 -7.93
C ASN A 376 -26.46 61.20 -8.18
N MET A 377 -25.33 61.80 -8.55
CA MET A 377 -25.26 63.23 -8.90
C MET A 377 -26.09 63.55 -10.14
N TRP A 378 -26.01 62.73 -11.19
CA TRP A 378 -26.78 62.90 -12.42
C TRP A 378 -28.29 62.78 -12.17
N MET A 379 -28.74 61.78 -11.39
CA MET A 379 -30.16 61.63 -11.04
C MET A 379 -30.68 62.83 -10.25
N TYR A 380 -29.88 63.37 -9.32
CA TYR A 380 -30.23 64.59 -8.58
C TYR A 380 -30.35 65.79 -9.52
N MET A 381 -29.36 66.00 -10.41
CA MET A 381 -29.38 67.10 -11.37
C MET A 381 -30.51 66.97 -12.39
N GLU A 382 -30.82 65.76 -12.85
CA GLU A 382 -31.95 65.50 -13.74
C GLU A 382 -33.27 65.92 -13.06
N ALA A 383 -33.45 65.61 -11.78
CA ALA A 383 -34.62 66.06 -11.02
C ALA A 383 -34.67 67.59 -10.91
N VAL A 384 -33.56 68.27 -10.62
CA VAL A 384 -33.48 69.74 -10.51
C VAL A 384 -33.79 70.41 -11.85
N PHE A 385 -33.10 70.03 -12.93
CA PHE A 385 -33.24 70.66 -14.25
C PHE A 385 -34.46 70.17 -15.05
N SER A 386 -35.20 69.16 -14.58
CA SER A 386 -36.49 68.77 -15.16
C SER A 386 -37.55 69.88 -15.03
N GLY A 387 -37.41 70.78 -14.06
CA GLY A 387 -38.28 71.94 -13.87
C GLY A 387 -37.94 73.09 -14.82
N GLY A 388 -38.89 73.47 -15.68
CA GLY A 388 -38.68 74.51 -16.72
C GLY A 388 -38.33 75.91 -16.21
N ASP A 389 -38.58 76.22 -14.94
CA ASP A 389 -38.27 77.53 -14.34
C ASP A 389 -36.81 77.65 -13.90
N ILE A 390 -36.19 76.57 -13.39
CA ILE A 390 -34.78 76.60 -12.97
C ILE A 390 -33.86 76.74 -14.19
N VAL A 391 -34.24 76.12 -15.31
CA VAL A 391 -33.54 76.22 -16.61
C VAL A 391 -33.49 77.67 -17.12
N LYS A 392 -34.52 78.47 -16.84
CA LYS A 392 -34.54 79.90 -17.20
C LYS A 392 -33.68 80.76 -16.28
N GLN A 393 -33.52 80.36 -15.02
CA GLN A 393 -32.73 81.08 -14.03
C GLN A 393 -31.22 80.78 -14.17
N LEU A 394 -30.86 79.55 -14.53
CA LEU A 394 -29.49 79.06 -14.66
C LEU A 394 -29.23 78.45 -16.06
N PRO A 395 -29.24 79.25 -17.14
CA PRO A 395 -29.17 78.75 -18.52
C PRO A 395 -27.80 78.16 -18.89
N SER A 396 -26.71 78.63 -18.26
CA SER A 396 -25.35 78.09 -18.47
C SER A 396 -25.23 76.67 -17.92
N GLU A 397 -25.69 76.48 -16.69
CA GLU A 397 -25.67 75.21 -15.96
C GLU A 397 -26.61 74.21 -16.62
N ALA A 398 -27.81 74.64 -17.03
CA ALA A 398 -28.73 73.79 -17.79
C ALA A 398 -28.15 73.32 -19.12
N LYS A 399 -27.39 74.18 -19.83
CA LYS A 399 -26.68 73.79 -21.06
C LYS A 399 -25.55 72.79 -20.78
N ARG A 400 -24.79 73.00 -19.69
CA ARG A 400 -23.74 72.06 -19.24
C ARG A 400 -24.36 70.70 -18.89
N PHE A 401 -25.41 70.68 -18.07
CA PHE A 401 -26.11 69.46 -17.69
C PHE A 401 -26.65 68.69 -18.90
N LYS A 402 -27.21 69.37 -19.90
CA LYS A 402 -27.67 68.71 -21.13
C LYS A 402 -26.54 67.96 -21.88
N ASN A 403 -25.30 68.45 -21.81
CA ASN A 403 -24.16 67.75 -22.40
C ASN A 403 -23.74 66.55 -21.53
N ILE A 404 -23.72 66.70 -20.21
CA ILE A 404 -23.48 65.61 -19.24
C ILE A 404 -24.49 64.49 -19.45
N ASP A 405 -25.79 64.82 -19.49
CA ASP A 405 -26.89 63.88 -19.70
C ASP A 405 -26.69 63.04 -20.97
N LYS A 406 -26.38 63.68 -22.10
CA LYS A 406 -26.12 62.98 -23.35
C LYS A 406 -24.92 62.02 -23.26
N GLN A 407 -23.86 62.41 -22.57
CA GLN A 407 -22.66 61.59 -22.42
C GLN A 407 -22.90 60.42 -21.47
N PHE A 408 -23.51 60.66 -20.30
CA PHE A 408 -23.87 59.63 -19.33
C PHE A 408 -24.83 58.61 -19.94
N VAL A 409 -25.93 59.04 -20.57
CA VAL A 409 -26.92 58.13 -21.20
C VAL A 409 -26.27 57.30 -22.31
N LYS A 410 -25.34 57.87 -23.10
CA LYS A 410 -24.62 57.11 -24.13
C LYS A 410 -23.73 56.04 -23.49
N MET A 411 -22.97 56.40 -22.46
CA MET A 411 -22.09 55.49 -21.72
C MET A 411 -22.89 54.35 -21.06
N ALA A 412 -23.98 54.70 -20.37
CA ALA A 412 -24.86 53.76 -19.71
C ALA A 412 -25.50 52.76 -20.68
N LYS A 413 -25.91 53.20 -21.87
CA LYS A 413 -26.46 52.31 -22.90
C LYS A 413 -25.43 51.33 -23.44
N VAL A 414 -24.20 51.80 -23.71
CA VAL A 414 -23.11 50.90 -24.15
C VAL A 414 -22.82 49.85 -23.09
N ALA A 415 -22.76 50.24 -21.81
CA ALA A 415 -22.58 49.29 -20.72
C ALA A 415 -23.76 48.31 -20.59
N ALA A 416 -24.99 48.77 -20.77
CA ALA A 416 -26.19 47.94 -20.70
C ALA A 416 -26.34 46.98 -21.89
N ASP A 417 -25.66 47.25 -23.01
CA ASP A 417 -25.60 46.35 -24.17
C ASP A 417 -24.53 45.25 -23.99
N VAL A 418 -23.36 45.58 -23.42
CA VAL A 418 -22.27 44.61 -23.15
C VAL A 418 -22.55 43.77 -21.90
N GLN A 419 -23.00 44.41 -20.83
CA GLN A 419 -23.40 43.85 -19.53
C GLN A 419 -22.28 43.16 -18.72
N ASN A 420 -21.37 42.42 -19.34
CA ASN A 420 -20.31 41.72 -18.62
C ASN A 420 -19.45 42.69 -17.80
N VAL A 421 -19.33 42.44 -16.50
CA VAL A 421 -18.66 43.36 -15.57
C VAL A 421 -17.19 43.56 -15.94
N VAL A 422 -16.49 42.46 -16.25
CA VAL A 422 -15.07 42.51 -16.60
C VAL A 422 -14.86 43.22 -17.93
N GLU A 423 -15.69 42.95 -18.95
CA GLU A 423 -15.57 43.59 -20.27
C GLU A 423 -15.87 45.09 -20.19
N VAL A 424 -16.92 45.47 -19.46
CA VAL A 424 -17.33 46.88 -19.28
C VAL A 424 -16.26 47.68 -18.54
N CYS A 425 -15.66 47.10 -17.50
CA CYS A 425 -14.70 47.80 -16.64
C CYS A 425 -13.25 47.74 -17.16
N CYS A 426 -12.81 46.58 -17.65
CA CYS A 426 -11.39 46.31 -17.89
C CYS A 426 -11.02 46.32 -19.38
N ASP A 427 -11.90 45.85 -20.27
CA ASP A 427 -11.57 45.68 -21.69
C ASP A 427 -11.81 46.97 -22.49
N SER A 428 -12.71 47.83 -22.00
CA SER A 428 -13.00 49.15 -22.58
C SER A 428 -12.44 50.29 -21.74
N LYS A 429 -11.63 51.15 -22.37
CA LYS A 429 -11.18 52.41 -21.74
C LYS A 429 -12.30 53.45 -21.56
N MET A 430 -13.48 53.19 -22.14
CA MET A 430 -14.59 54.14 -22.13
C MET A 430 -14.96 54.59 -20.71
N MET A 431 -15.05 53.66 -19.76
CA MET A 431 -15.46 53.99 -18.39
C MET A 431 -14.39 54.79 -17.66
N MET A 432 -13.13 54.38 -17.79
CA MET A 432 -11.98 55.09 -17.20
C MET A 432 -11.81 56.52 -17.75
N GLU A 433 -12.13 56.76 -19.01
CA GLU A 433 -11.98 58.10 -19.62
C GLU A 433 -13.20 59.00 -19.39
N VAL A 434 -14.42 58.44 -19.41
CA VAL A 434 -15.66 59.22 -19.38
C VAL A 434 -16.10 59.54 -17.95
N LEU A 435 -16.03 58.57 -17.02
CA LEU A 435 -16.50 58.77 -15.65
C LEU A 435 -15.81 59.94 -14.92
N PRO A 436 -14.46 60.10 -14.95
CA PRO A 436 -13.81 61.21 -14.27
C PRO A 436 -14.25 62.58 -14.82
N VAL A 437 -14.41 62.68 -16.15
CA VAL A 437 -14.87 63.90 -16.82
C VAL A 437 -16.30 64.22 -16.40
N LEU A 438 -17.18 63.21 -16.33
CA LEU A 438 -18.55 63.40 -15.88
C LEU A 438 -18.61 63.85 -14.41
N THR A 439 -17.79 63.26 -13.54
CA THR A 439 -17.70 63.67 -12.13
C THR A 439 -17.34 65.15 -12.02
N GLU A 440 -16.24 65.60 -12.64
CA GLU A 440 -15.81 67.00 -12.59
C GLU A 440 -16.89 67.95 -13.16
N GLN A 441 -17.52 67.59 -14.28
CA GLN A 441 -18.55 68.42 -14.88
C GLN A 441 -19.83 68.48 -14.02
N LEU A 442 -20.18 67.40 -13.31
CA LEU A 442 -21.31 67.36 -12.38
C LEU A 442 -21.03 68.19 -11.12
N GLU A 443 -19.81 68.12 -10.58
CA GLU A 443 -19.39 68.96 -9.45
C GLU A 443 -19.42 70.45 -9.80
N LEU A 444 -19.01 70.83 -11.02
CA LEU A 444 -19.08 72.21 -11.51
C LEU A 444 -20.51 72.65 -11.88
N CYS A 445 -21.47 71.74 -11.92
CA CYS A 445 -22.88 72.02 -12.23
C CYS A 445 -23.75 72.07 -10.97
N GLN A 446 -23.26 71.47 -9.87
CA GLN A 446 -23.82 71.55 -8.52
C GLN A 446 -23.51 72.89 -7.86
#